data_AF-A0A0P7VXL3-F1
#
_entry.id   AF-A0A0P7VXL3-F1
#
_cell.length_a   1.000
_cell.length_b   1.000
_cell.length_c   1.000
_cell.angle_alpha   90.00
_cell.angle_beta   90.00
_cell.angle_gamma   90.00
#
_symmetry.space_group_name_H-M   'P 1'
#
loop_
_entity.id
_entity.type
_entity.pdbx_description
1 polymer ?
#
loop_
_entity_poly.entity_id
_entity_poly.type
_entity_poly.pdbx_seq_one_letter_code
_entity_poly.pdbx_strand_id
1 'polypeptide(L)'
;MIAAAKADGKIDAAEKERIFARLNTLDLSAEDKAFVFDELAAPLDLNAVVAGASTPEIAAEIYAASLVAIESETPAEKAYLNMLAVRLDLEPGLVTEIHKMAGAAAPA
;
A
#
# COMPACT_ATOMS: atom_id res chain seq x y z
N MET A 1 0.55 0.91 3.68
CA MET A 1 1.69 1.34 2.83
C MET A 1 2.57 0.18 2.36
N ILE A 2 3.17 -0.64 3.25
CA ILE A 2 4.04 -1.76 2.80
C ILE A 2 3.28 -2.78 1.94
N ALA A 3 2.06 -3.13 2.33
CA ALA A 3 1.15 -3.95 1.51
C ALA A 3 0.83 -3.31 0.14
N ALA A 4 0.79 -1.99 0.07
CA ALA A 4 0.54 -1.28 -1.18
C ALA A 4 1.75 -1.42 -2.12
N ALA A 5 2.96 -1.17 -1.60
CA ALA A 5 4.22 -1.37 -2.31
C ALA A 5 4.48 -2.82 -2.79
N LYS A 6 3.69 -3.80 -2.32
CA LYS A 6 3.76 -5.22 -2.70
C LYS A 6 2.79 -5.65 -3.79
N ALA A 7 1.98 -4.74 -4.32
CA ALA A 7 0.90 -5.08 -5.24
C ALA A 7 1.36 -5.74 -6.56
N ASP A 8 2.63 -5.59 -6.96
CA ASP A 8 3.24 -6.28 -8.11
C ASP A 8 3.52 -7.78 -7.86
N GLY A 9 3.43 -8.22 -6.60
CA GLY A 9 3.65 -9.58 -6.16
C GLY A 9 5.10 -10.06 -6.12
N LYS A 10 6.11 -9.20 -6.33
CA LYS A 10 7.52 -9.63 -6.42
C LYS A 10 8.50 -8.64 -5.82
N ILE A 11 8.66 -8.69 -4.50
CA ILE A 11 9.93 -8.28 -3.89
C ILE A 11 10.90 -9.45 -4.00
N ASP A 12 11.75 -9.42 -5.03
CA ASP A 12 12.79 -10.43 -5.20
C ASP A 12 13.95 -10.25 -4.21
N ALA A 13 14.89 -11.20 -4.20
CA ALA A 13 16.01 -11.18 -3.26
C ALA A 13 16.93 -9.95 -3.43
N ALA A 14 17.10 -9.45 -4.65
CA ALA A 14 17.95 -8.29 -4.94
C ALA A 14 17.28 -6.98 -4.49
N GLU A 15 15.96 -6.88 -4.67
CA GLU A 15 15.14 -5.79 -4.14
C GLU A 15 15.22 -5.75 -2.60
N LYS A 16 15.13 -6.91 -1.93
CA LYS A 16 15.28 -7.02 -0.47
C LYS A 16 16.65 -6.54 0.02
N GLU A 17 17.75 -6.92 -0.64
CA GLU A 17 19.09 -6.47 -0.28
C GLU A 17 19.28 -4.96 -0.45
N ARG A 18 18.74 -4.38 -1.52
CA ARG A 18 18.74 -2.93 -1.74
C ARG A 18 17.99 -2.17 -0.65
N ILE A 19 16.79 -2.63 -0.31
CA ILE A 19 16.01 -2.04 0.79
C ILE A 19 16.75 -2.19 2.12
N PHE A 20 17.40 -3.34 2.35
CA PHE A 20 18.22 -3.57 3.54
C PHE A 20 19.37 -2.58 3.67
N ALA A 21 20.15 -2.40 2.60
CA ALA A 21 21.21 -1.43 2.56
C ALA A 21 20.70 -0.01 2.84
N ARG A 22 19.54 0.36 2.28
CA ARG A 22 18.94 1.68 2.50
C ARG A 22 18.46 1.89 3.93
N LEU A 23 17.76 0.93 4.53
CA LEU A 23 17.28 1.01 5.92
C LEU A 23 18.43 1.17 6.93
N ASN A 24 19.59 0.56 6.66
CA ASN A 24 20.78 0.75 7.50
C ASN A 24 21.35 2.18 7.47
N THR A 25 21.04 2.96 6.44
CA THR A 25 21.43 4.38 6.36
C THR A 25 20.49 5.32 7.11
N LEU A 26 19.34 4.82 7.57
CA LEU A 26 18.36 5.60 8.33
C LEU A 26 18.59 5.41 9.83
N ASP A 27 18.37 6.49 10.58
CA ASP A 27 18.40 6.52 12.05
C ASP A 27 17.09 5.94 12.61
N LEU A 28 16.89 4.64 12.36
CA LEU A 28 15.79 3.83 12.87
C LEU A 28 16.32 2.86 13.92
N SER A 29 15.50 2.57 14.92
CA SER A 29 15.82 1.54 15.90
C SER A 29 15.96 0.17 15.24
N ALA A 30 16.65 -0.76 15.89
CA ALA A 30 16.76 -2.13 15.39
C ALA A 30 15.39 -2.82 15.30
N GLU A 31 14.46 -2.45 16.19
CA GLU A 31 13.08 -2.97 16.23
C GLU A 31 12.26 -2.46 15.04
N ASP A 32 12.32 -1.17 14.73
CA ASP A 32 11.63 -0.60 13.56
C ASP A 32 12.17 -1.17 12.25
N LYS A 33 13.49 -1.39 12.17
CA LYS A 33 14.12 -2.05 11.02
C LYS A 33 13.61 -3.48 10.86
N ALA A 34 13.58 -4.25 11.95
CA ALA A 34 13.07 -5.62 11.95
C ALA A 34 11.60 -5.68 11.51
N PHE A 35 10.75 -4.78 12.04
CA PHE A 35 9.35 -4.66 11.64
C PHE A 35 9.20 -4.46 10.13
N VAL A 36 9.96 -3.53 9.54
CA VAL A 36 9.91 -3.30 8.09
C VAL A 36 10.34 -4.55 7.32
N PHE A 37 11.34 -5.30 7.76
CA PHE A 37 11.77 -6.53 7.09
C PHE A 37 10.74 -7.64 7.16
N ASP A 38 10.17 -7.88 8.34
CA ASP A 38 9.13 -8.89 8.53
C ASP A 38 7.93 -8.56 7.65
N GLU A 39 7.54 -7.28 7.62
CA GLU A 39 6.49 -6.80 6.75
C GLU A 39 6.83 -6.83 5.26
N LEU A 40 8.10 -6.79 4.85
CA LEU A 40 8.52 -6.99 3.46
C LEU A 40 8.59 -8.47 3.08
N ALA A 41 8.87 -9.37 4.02
CA ALA A 41 8.92 -10.81 3.78
C ALA A 41 7.54 -11.49 3.80
N ALA A 42 6.56 -10.91 4.49
CA ALA A 42 5.21 -11.48 4.60
C ALA A 42 4.47 -11.57 3.25
N PRO A 43 3.55 -12.52 3.05
CA PRO A 43 2.59 -12.46 1.95
C PRO A 43 1.76 -11.17 2.01
N LEU A 44 1.26 -10.69 0.88
CA LEU A 44 0.31 -9.58 0.86
C LEU A 44 -0.97 -9.98 1.62
N ASP A 45 -1.23 -9.33 2.75
CA ASP A 45 -2.45 -9.52 3.53
C ASP A 45 -3.34 -8.28 3.49
N LEU A 46 -4.31 -8.30 2.58
CA LEU A 46 -5.33 -7.25 2.48
C LEU A 46 -6.22 -7.17 3.72
N ASN A 47 -6.44 -8.26 4.45
CA ASN A 47 -7.26 -8.22 5.67
C ASN A 47 -6.55 -7.42 6.76
N ALA A 48 -5.24 -7.58 6.90
CA ALA A 48 -4.43 -6.81 7.86
C ALA A 48 -4.49 -5.31 7.57
N VAL A 49 -4.46 -4.91 6.29
CA VAL A 49 -4.59 -3.50 5.88
C VAL A 49 -5.99 -2.96 6.23
N VAL A 50 -7.04 -3.71 5.88
CA VAL A 50 -8.43 -3.31 6.09
C VAL A 50 -8.79 -3.28 7.59
N ALA A 51 -8.17 -4.11 8.42
CA ALA A 51 -8.39 -4.12 9.87
C ALA A 51 -8.02 -2.79 10.54
N GLY A 52 -7.14 -1.98 9.93
CA GLY A 52 -6.82 -0.64 10.40
C GLY A 52 -7.95 0.40 10.18
N ALA A 53 -8.92 0.11 9.30
CA ALA A 53 -10.00 1.01 8.93
C ALA A 53 -11.13 1.02 9.98
N SER A 54 -10.84 1.60 11.15
CA SER A 54 -11.80 1.66 12.26
C SER A 54 -12.94 2.67 12.05
N THR A 55 -12.78 3.62 11.11
CA THR A 55 -13.82 4.56 10.69
C THR A 55 -13.79 4.76 9.17
N PRO A 56 -14.87 5.29 8.56
CA PRO A 56 -14.89 5.63 7.13
C PRO A 56 -13.79 6.63 6.73
N GLU A 57 -13.45 7.58 7.60
CA GLU A 57 -12.37 8.54 7.38
C GLU A 57 -11.01 7.84 7.30
N ILE A 58 -10.73 6.94 8.24
CA ILE A 58 -9.48 6.15 8.23
C ILE A 58 -9.45 5.21 7.02
N ALA A 59 -10.59 4.67 6.61
CA ALA A 59 -10.70 3.87 5.39
C ALA A 59 -10.28 4.69 4.15
N ALA A 60 -10.79 5.91 4.02
CA ALA A 60 -10.42 6.83 2.95
C ALA A 60 -8.92 7.19 2.99
N GLU A 61 -8.37 7.43 4.18
CA GLU A 61 -6.93 7.70 4.36
C GLU A 61 -6.05 6.51 3.97
N ILE A 62 -6.41 5.29 4.38
CA ILE A 62 -5.69 4.06 4.00
C ILE A 62 -5.68 3.90 2.48
N TYR A 63 -6.82 4.15 1.83
CA TYR A 63 -6.92 4.08 0.38
C TYR A 63 -6.05 5.13 -0.31
N ALA A 64 -6.16 6.40 0.11
CA ALA A 64 -5.37 7.50 -0.44
C ALA A 64 -3.86 7.28 -0.25
N ALA A 65 -3.43 6.83 0.93
CA ALA A 65 -2.04 6.50 1.19
C ALA A 65 -1.54 5.34 0.32
N SER A 66 -2.40 4.36 0.04
CA SER A 66 -2.07 3.25 -0.84
C SER A 66 -2.01 3.68 -2.31
N LEU A 67 -2.89 4.57 -2.74
CA LEU A 67 -2.87 5.16 -4.08
C LEU A 67 -1.60 6.01 -4.31
N VAL A 68 -1.16 6.79 -3.33
CA VAL A 68 0.09 7.57 -3.46
C VAL A 68 1.32 6.67 -3.44
N ALA A 69 1.27 5.57 -2.68
CA ALA A 69 2.37 4.62 -2.58
C ALA A 69 2.54 3.72 -3.82
N ILE A 70 1.50 3.57 -4.64
CA ILE A 70 1.50 2.72 -5.83
C ILE A 70 1.24 3.59 -7.06
N GLU A 71 2.15 3.61 -8.02
CA GLU A 71 2.01 4.43 -9.24
C GLU A 71 0.86 3.94 -10.16
N SER A 72 0.22 2.82 -9.82
CA SER A 72 -0.98 2.23 -10.45
C SER A 72 -0.81 1.96 -11.95
N GLU A 73 0.41 1.66 -12.38
CA GLU A 73 0.74 1.51 -13.79
C GLU A 73 0.38 0.12 -14.31
N THR A 74 0.54 -0.91 -13.48
CA THR A 74 0.35 -2.31 -13.84
C THR A 74 -1.09 -2.79 -13.61
N PRO A 75 -1.55 -3.82 -14.33
CA PRO A 75 -2.86 -4.43 -14.06
C PRO A 75 -3.01 -4.99 -12.64
N ALA A 76 -1.93 -5.49 -12.04
CA ALA A 76 -1.93 -6.04 -10.69
C ALA A 76 -2.18 -4.97 -9.64
N GLU A 77 -1.51 -3.82 -9.78
CA GLU A 77 -1.70 -2.65 -8.91
C GLU A 77 -3.10 -2.06 -9.00
N LYS A 78 -3.65 -1.97 -10.22
CA LYS A 78 -5.05 -1.54 -10.43
C LYS A 78 -6.03 -2.52 -9.78
N ALA A 79 -5.80 -3.83 -9.93
CA ALA A 79 -6.62 -4.85 -9.29
C ALA A 79 -6.55 -4.77 -7.76
N TYR A 80 -5.35 -4.51 -7.21
CA TYR A 80 -5.17 -4.28 -5.78
C TYR A 80 -5.98 -3.08 -5.28
N LEU A 81 -5.87 -1.91 -5.95
CA LEU A 81 -6.61 -0.71 -5.55
C LEU A 81 -8.13 -0.93 -5.65
N ASN A 82 -8.60 -1.62 -6.69
CA ASN A 82 -10.02 -1.97 -6.82
C ASN A 82 -10.49 -2.89 -5.69
N MET A 83 -9.72 -3.94 -5.37
CA MET A 83 -10.02 -4.81 -4.22
C MET A 83 -10.01 -4.03 -2.90
N LEU A 84 -9.04 -3.14 -2.72
CA LEU A 84 -8.91 -2.33 -1.51
C LEU A 84 -10.12 -1.42 -1.32
N ALA A 85 -10.57 -0.71 -2.37
CA ALA A 85 -11.76 0.13 -2.31
C ALA A 85 -13.01 -0.65 -1.89
N VAL A 86 -13.24 -1.83 -2.48
CA VAL A 86 -14.37 -2.69 -2.14
C VAL A 86 -14.29 -3.18 -0.70
N ARG A 87 -13.10 -3.57 -0.22
CA ARG A 87 -12.90 -4.11 1.12
C ARG A 87 -12.99 -3.05 2.22
N LEU A 88 -12.70 -1.80 1.88
CA LEU A 88 -12.84 -0.64 2.75
C LEU A 88 -14.25 -0.02 2.72
N ASP A 89 -15.17 -0.62 1.95
CA ASP A 89 -16.56 -0.14 1.78
C ASP A 89 -16.63 1.32 1.32
N LEU A 90 -15.73 1.72 0.41
CA LEU A 90 -15.67 3.08 -0.11
C LEU A 90 -16.68 3.29 -1.25
N GLU A 91 -17.42 4.38 -1.17
CA GLU A 91 -18.34 4.77 -2.24
C GLU A 91 -17.54 5.10 -3.52
N PRO A 92 -17.99 4.65 -4.72
CA PRO A 92 -17.30 4.93 -5.98
C PRO A 92 -17.04 6.41 -6.25
N GLY A 93 -17.95 7.30 -5.83
CA GLY A 93 -17.77 8.75 -5.94
C GLY A 93 -16.61 9.27 -5.11
N LEU A 94 -16.47 8.77 -3.88
CA LEU A 94 -15.35 9.12 -2.99
C LEU A 94 -14.02 8.64 -3.55
N VAL A 95 -13.96 7.40 -4.07
CA VAL A 95 -12.75 6.86 -4.71
C VAL A 95 -12.32 7.75 -5.88
N THR A 96 -13.27 8.17 -6.72
CA THR A 96 -13.01 9.06 -7.86
C THR A 96 -12.43 10.40 -7.41
N GLU A 97 -12.99 11.02 -6.36
CA GLU A 97 -12.47 12.28 -5.84
C GLU A 97 -11.08 12.14 -5.20
N ILE A 98 -10.79 11.02 -4.52
CA ILE A 98 -9.44 10.73 -3.99
C ILE A 98 -8.41 10.65 -5.14
N HIS A 99 -8.73 9.96 -6.23
CA HIS A 99 -7.86 9.90 -7.41
C HIS A 99 -7.58 11.27 -8.01
N LYS A 100 -8.63 12.09 -8.14
CA LYS A 100 -8.52 13.47 -8.63
C LYS A 100 -7.67 14.34 -7.72
N MET A 101 -7.82 14.25 -6.40
CA MET A 101 -7.01 14.98 -5.43
C MET A 101 -5.53 14.55 -5.47
N ALA A 102 -5.27 13.27 -5.71
CA ALA A 102 -3.92 12.73 -5.85
C ALA A 102 -3.29 13.01 -7.23
N GLY A 103 -4.03 13.58 -8.19
CA GLY A 103 -3.57 13.76 -9.57
C GLY A 103 -3.39 12.44 -10.33
N ALA A 104 -4.02 11.35 -9.86
CA ALA A 104 -3.97 10.03 -10.46
C ALA A 104 -5.09 9.85 -11.50
N ALA A 105 -4.89 8.91 -12.43
CA ALA A 105 -5.94 8.51 -13.38
C ALA A 105 -7.16 7.96 -12.62
N ALA A 106 -8.38 8.30 -13.06
CA ALA A 106 -9.59 7.80 -12.42
C ALA A 106 -9.63 6.25 -12.38
N PRO A 107 -10.26 5.66 -11.36
CA PRO A 107 -10.46 4.22 -11.30
C PRO A 107 -11.28 3.74 -12.52
N ALA A 108 -10.92 2.56 -13.04
CA ALA A 108 -11.52 1.98 -14.25
C ALA A 108 -12.92 1.40 -14.01
#